data_AF-A0A6G8PSU9-F1
#
_entry.id   AF-A0A6G8PSU9-F1
#
_cell.length_a   1.000
_cell.length_b   1.000
_cell.length_c   1.000
_cell.angle_alpha   90.00
_cell.angle_beta   90.00
_cell.angle_gamma   90.00
#
_symmetry.space_group_name_H-M   'P 1'
#
loop_
_entity.id
_entity.type
_entity.pdbx_description
1 polymer ?
#
loop_
_entity_poly.entity_id
_entity_poly.type
_entity_poly.pdbx_seq_one_letter_code
_entity_poly.pdbx_strand_id
1 'polypeptide(L)'
;MAERRWTTEARDVYGNRIRLGRNGLRYGEEFVSFDDMGAQPASYTFWNPATSLSEITVPRRRGPDLVLRNLSPETANRLGEAINEALRKHRA
;
A
#
# COMPACT_ATOMS: atom_id res chain seq x y z
N MET A 1 19.08 -5.06 19.55
CA MET A 1 17.77 -4.39 19.43
C MET A 1 17.27 -4.63 18.01
N ALA A 2 16.36 -5.59 17.80
CA ALA A 2 15.94 -6.04 16.48
C ALA A 2 14.54 -5.51 16.16
N GLU A 3 14.42 -4.20 16.02
CA GLU A 3 13.29 -3.61 15.31
C GLU A 3 13.48 -3.92 13.82
N ARG A 4 12.49 -4.59 13.21
CA ARG A 4 12.10 -4.55 11.77
C ARG A 4 11.67 -5.92 11.27
N ARG A 5 10.42 -6.30 11.58
CA ARG A 5 9.68 -7.26 10.75
C ARG A 5 8.67 -6.48 9.91
N TRP A 6 9.20 -5.64 9.01
CA TRP A 6 8.43 -5.13 7.87
C TRP A 6 8.44 -6.25 6.83
N THR A 7 7.27 -6.76 6.47
CA THR A 7 7.13 -7.96 5.65
C THR A 7 7.34 -7.68 4.17
N THR A 8 7.05 -6.46 3.72
CA THR A 8 7.20 -6.07 2.32
C THR A 8 7.65 -4.62 2.24
N GLU A 9 8.68 -4.35 1.44
CA GLU A 9 9.15 -3.00 1.13
C GLU A 9 9.15 -2.80 -0.39
N ALA A 10 8.63 -1.66 -0.82
CA ALA A 10 8.58 -1.24 -2.22
C ALA A 10 9.01 0.23 -2.33
N ARG A 11 9.25 0.67 -3.55
CA ARG A 11 9.52 2.07 -3.87
C ARG A 11 8.68 2.46 -5.08
N ASP A 12 8.20 3.70 -5.10
CA ASP A 12 7.69 4.28 -6.33
C ASP A 12 8.85 4.63 -7.28
N VAL A 13 8.54 5.00 -8.53
CA VAL A 13 9.55 5.36 -9.54
C VAL A 13 10.35 6.63 -9.21
N TYR A 14 9.90 7.44 -8.26
CA TYR A 14 10.60 8.63 -7.77
C TYR A 14 11.42 8.35 -6.50
N GLY A 15 11.43 7.10 -6.01
CA GLY A 15 12.20 6.65 -4.86
C GLY A 15 11.49 6.78 -3.50
N ASN A 16 10.22 7.20 -3.47
CA ASN A 16 9.43 7.23 -2.23
C ASN A 16 9.24 5.82 -1.69
N ARG A 17 9.52 5.66 -0.40
CA ARG A 17 9.54 4.34 0.24
C ARG A 17 8.14 3.96 0.68
N ILE A 18 7.72 2.77 0.29
CA ILE A 18 6.47 2.14 0.72
C ILE A 18 6.82 0.93 1.57
N ARG A 19 6.26 0.84 2.77
CA ARG A 19 6.53 -0.26 3.70
C ARG A 19 5.24 -0.83 4.23
N LEU A 20 5.02 -2.11 3.99
CA LEU A 20 3.97 -2.88 4.62
C LEU A 20 4.54 -3.57 5.85
N GLY A 21 3.97 -3.26 7.01
CA GLY A 21 4.33 -3.83 8.29
C GLY A 21 3.21 -4.67 8.87
N ARG A 22 3.45 -5.23 10.06
CA ARG A 22 2.45 -6.03 10.79
C ARG A 22 1.18 -5.25 11.14
N ASN A 23 1.29 -3.94 11.31
CA ASN A 23 0.21 -3.12 11.86
C ASN A 23 -0.39 -2.14 10.84
N GLY A 24 0.16 -2.07 9.62
CA GLY A 24 -0.27 -1.08 8.64
C GLY A 24 0.72 -0.86 7.51
N LEU A 25 0.40 0.14 6.70
CA LEU A 25 1.16 0.57 5.54
C LEU A 25 1.73 1.97 5.77
N ARG A 26 2.99 2.16 5.40
CA ARG A 26 3.66 3.46 5.41
C ARG A 26 4.02 3.87 3.98
N TYR A 27 3.73 5.11 3.62
CA TYR A 27 4.11 5.71 2.35
C TYR A 27 4.76 7.07 2.60
N GLY A 28 6.08 7.15 2.38
CA GLY A 28 6.85 8.32 2.81
C GLY A 28 6.73 8.53 4.33
N GLU A 29 6.25 9.70 4.72
CA GLU A 29 6.03 10.05 6.13
C GLU A 29 4.68 9.57 6.67
N GLU A 30 3.71 9.34 5.78
CA GLU A 30 2.34 8.98 6.12
C GLU A 30 2.21 7.49 6.50
N PHE A 31 1.45 7.22 7.56
CA PHE A 31 1.18 5.87 8.06
C PHE A 31 -0.32 5.65 8.21
N VAL A 32 -0.79 4.50 7.71
CA VAL A 32 -2.18 4.06 7.83
C VAL A 32 -2.18 2.69 8.50
N SER A 33 -2.80 2.58 9.67
CA SER A 33 -2.97 1.32 10.38
C SER A 33 -4.04 0.44 9.74
N PHE A 34 -3.92 -0.89 9.85
CA PHE A 34 -4.94 -1.80 9.33
C PHE A 34 -6.33 -1.60 9.95
N ASP A 35 -6.41 -1.14 11.19
CA ASP A 35 -7.68 -0.79 11.84
C ASP A 35 -8.36 0.43 11.22
N ASP A 36 -7.55 1.36 10.68
CA ASP A 36 -8.02 2.57 10.00
C ASP A 36 -8.26 2.34 8.51
N MET A 37 -7.74 1.25 7.93
CA MET A 37 -8.06 0.90 6.55
C MET A 37 -9.52 0.46 6.40
N GLY A 38 -10.16 0.97 5.34
CA GLY A 38 -11.55 0.71 5.00
C GLY A 38 -11.86 -0.78 4.84
N ALA A 39 -13.13 -1.14 4.94
CA ALA A 39 -13.59 -2.53 4.81
C ALA A 39 -13.23 -3.15 3.44
N GLN A 40 -13.10 -2.31 2.41
CA GLN A 40 -12.82 -2.73 1.05
C GLN A 40 -11.33 -3.04 0.83
N PRO A 41 -11.02 -4.02 -0.03
CA PRO A 41 -9.65 -4.28 -0.44
C PRO A 41 -9.02 -3.06 -1.10
N ALA A 42 -7.70 -2.97 -1.07
CA ALA A 42 -6.97 -1.95 -1.80
C ALA A 42 -7.28 -2.12 -3.30
N SER A 43 -7.77 -1.06 -3.94
CA SER A 43 -8.13 -1.07 -5.35
C SER A 43 -6.92 -0.69 -6.19
N TYR A 44 -6.59 -1.56 -7.14
CA TYR A 44 -5.58 -1.32 -8.16
C TYR A 44 -6.21 -0.57 -9.33
N THR A 45 -5.66 0.59 -9.68
CA THR A 45 -6.03 1.30 -10.91
C THR A 45 -4.81 1.51 -11.77
N PHE A 46 -4.86 1.01 -13.00
CA PHE A 46 -3.88 1.37 -14.01
C PHE A 46 -4.18 2.79 -14.46
N TRP A 47 -3.39 3.75 -13.97
CA TRP A 47 -3.76 5.15 -14.06
C TRP A 47 -3.23 5.84 -15.32
N ASN A 48 -2.14 5.36 -15.94
CA ASN A 48 -1.54 6.14 -17.01
C ASN A 48 -0.98 5.30 -18.18
N PRO A 49 -1.65 5.27 -19.35
CA PRO A 49 -1.12 4.62 -20.55
C PRO A 49 0.11 5.34 -21.14
N ALA A 50 0.30 6.63 -20.88
CA ALA A 50 1.45 7.38 -21.40
C ALA A 50 2.74 7.12 -20.61
N THR A 51 2.65 6.81 -19.32
CA THR A 51 3.82 6.53 -18.46
C THR A 51 3.91 5.06 -18.03
N SER A 52 2.89 4.26 -18.34
CA SER A 52 2.75 2.86 -17.89
C SER A 52 2.87 2.70 -16.38
N LEU A 53 2.40 3.71 -15.63
CA LEU A 53 2.40 3.73 -14.17
C LEU A 53 1.02 3.40 -13.61
N SER A 54 1.05 2.75 -12.45
CA SER A 54 -0.11 2.31 -11.70
C SER A 54 -0.20 3.04 -10.37
N GLU A 55 -1.41 3.03 -9.81
CA GLU A 55 -1.68 3.49 -8.46
C GLU A 55 -2.51 2.47 -7.68
N ILE A 56 -2.34 2.52 -6.36
CA ILE A 56 -3.13 1.72 -5.42
C ILE A 56 -3.85 2.68 -4.50
N THR A 57 -5.18 2.57 -4.46
CA THR A 57 -6.00 3.28 -3.50
C THR A 57 -6.26 2.39 -2.30
N VAL A 58 -5.75 2.79 -1.14
CA VAL A 58 -6.01 2.15 0.13
C VAL A 58 -7.08 2.96 0.84
N PRO A 59 -8.33 2.45 0.90
CA PRO A 59 -9.42 3.19 1.50
C PRO A 59 -9.16 3.40 2.99
N ARG A 60 -9.57 4.55 3.53
CA ARG A 60 -9.54 4.81 4.99
C ARG A 60 -10.95 4.82 5.56
N ARG A 61 -11.10 4.42 6.83
CA ARG A 61 -12.35 4.51 7.58
C ARG A 61 -12.64 5.96 7.96
N ARG A 62 -11.59 6.76 8.13
CA ARG A 62 -11.68 8.18 8.47
C ARG A 62 -10.68 8.97 7.62
N GLY A 63 -11.16 10.06 7.03
CA GLY A 63 -10.33 10.94 6.21
C GLY A 63 -10.15 10.45 4.76
N PRO A 64 -9.27 11.11 4.00
CA PRO A 64 -9.04 10.80 2.60
C PRO A 64 -8.31 9.46 2.42
N ASP A 65 -8.58 8.79 1.31
CA ASP A 65 -7.91 7.54 0.96
C ASP A 65 -6.41 7.74 0.76
N LEU A 66 -5.61 6.74 1.14
CA LEU A 66 -4.18 6.74 0.84
C LEU A 66 -3.97 6.28 -0.60
N VAL A 67 -3.47 7.16 -1.46
CA VAL A 67 -3.16 6.83 -2.85
C VAL A 67 -1.65 6.65 -3.02
N LEU A 68 -1.23 5.41 -3.24
CA LEU A 68 0.14 5.08 -3.60
C LEU A 68 0.29 5.26 -5.11
N ARG A 69 1.07 6.25 -5.53
CA ARG A 69 1.19 6.63 -6.94
C ARG A 69 2.52 6.22 -7.53
N ASN A 70 2.59 6.32 -8.86
CA ASN A 70 3.83 6.17 -9.63
C ASN A 70 4.50 4.80 -9.39
N LEU A 71 3.69 3.75 -9.28
CA LEU A 71 4.17 2.39 -9.12
C LEU A 71 4.32 1.74 -10.49
N SER A 72 5.38 0.95 -10.68
CA SER A 72 5.40 0.03 -11.82
C SER A 72 4.25 -0.98 -11.68
N PRO A 73 3.67 -1.49 -12.78
CA PRO A 73 2.54 -2.42 -12.73
C PRO A 73 2.84 -3.67 -11.89
N GLU A 74 4.06 -4.22 -12.02
CA GLU A 74 4.50 -5.37 -11.20
C GLU A 74 4.54 -5.02 -9.71
N THR A 75 5.14 -3.87 -9.35
CA THR A 75 5.21 -3.39 -7.96
C THR A 75 3.82 -3.17 -7.39
N ALA A 76 2.94 -2.55 -8.16
CA ALA A 76 1.57 -2.28 -7.75
C ALA A 76 0.78 -3.56 -7.53
N ASN A 77 0.93 -4.56 -8.41
CA ASN A 77 0.26 -5.85 -8.24
C ASN A 77 0.77 -6.56 -6.97
N ARG A 78 2.08 -6.75 -6.82
CA ARG A 78 2.67 -7.41 -5.64
C ARG A 78 2.30 -6.71 -4.34
N LEU A 79 2.33 -5.39 -4.34
CA LEU A 79 2.02 -4.59 -3.16
C LEU A 79 0.52 -4.65 -2.82
N GLY A 80 -0.36 -4.58 -3.82
CA GLY A 80 -1.81 -4.71 -3.64
C GLY A 80 -2.19 -6.07 -3.08
N GLU A 81 -1.62 -7.16 -3.61
CA GLU A 81 -1.80 -8.51 -3.08
C GLU A 81 -1.32 -8.62 -1.63
N ALA A 82 -0.12 -8.10 -1.33
CA ALA A 82 0.43 -8.13 0.02
C ALA A 82 -0.42 -7.33 1.03
N ILE A 83 -0.91 -6.14 0.64
CA ILE A 83 -1.82 -5.32 1.47
C ILE A 83 -3.09 -6.12 1.74
N ASN A 84 -3.72 -6.66 0.70
CA ASN A 84 -4.97 -7.40 0.84
C ASN A 84 -4.81 -8.67 1.68
N GLU A 85 -3.71 -9.41 1.51
CA GLU A 85 -3.40 -10.56 2.36
C GLU A 85 -3.21 -10.16 3.82
N ALA A 86 -2.47 -9.07 4.07
CA ALA A 86 -2.24 -8.57 5.43
C ALA A 86 -3.55 -8.11 6.10
N LEU A 87 -4.44 -7.42 5.37
CA LEU A 87 -5.76 -7.04 5.87
C LEU A 87 -6.61 -8.27 6.20
N ARG A 88 -6.62 -9.29 5.32
CA ARG A 88 -7.35 -10.54 5.58
C ARG A 88 -6.84 -11.23 6.85
N LYS A 89 -5.52 -11.37 6.99
CA LYS A 89 -4.88 -11.97 8.17
C LYS A 89 -5.14 -11.18 9.45
N HIS A 90 -5.26 -9.85 9.36
CA HIS A 90 -5.56 -9.01 10.52
C HIS A 90 -7.02 -9.12 10.98
N ARG A 91 -7.94 -9.48 10.08
CA ARG A 91 -9.38 -9.62 10.35
C ARG A 91 -9.83 -11.04 10.65
N ALA A 92 -8.97 -12.03 10.45
CA ALA A 92 -9.21 -13.44 10.79
C ALA A 92 -8.98 -13.68 12.29
#